data_AF-A0A2R4TG09-F1
#
_entry.id   AF-A0A2R4TG09-F1
#
_cell.length_a   1.000
_cell.length_b   1.000
_cell.length_c   1.000
_cell.angle_alpha   90.00
_cell.angle_beta   90.00
_cell.angle_gamma   90.00
#
_symmetry.space_group_name_H-M   'P 1'
#
loop_
_entity.id
_entity.type
_entity.pdbx_description
1 polymer ?
#
loop_
_entity_poly.entity_id
_entity_poly.type
_entity_poly.pdbx_seq_one_letter_code
_entity_poly.pdbx_strand_id
1 'polypeptide(L)'
;MIDMAQYEINSAYNKFLNKLVLWSYLYKRVEAGRTQGFSPGMDYEKMISFQERVQKLLPDMEKLDRSKIRSYYPLVDDIALIQYFKDTVEG
;
A
#
# COMPACT_ATOMS: atom_id res chain seq x y z
N MET A 1 27.59 2.21 4.92
CA MET A 1 26.74 2.62 6.05
C MET A 1 25.66 3.53 5.48
N ILE A 2 24.39 3.28 5.75
CA ILE A 2 23.31 4.14 5.23
C ILE A 2 23.33 5.43 6.08
N ASP A 3 23.36 6.59 5.44
CA ASP A 3 23.24 7.85 6.17
C ASP A 3 21.81 8.05 6.72
N MET A 4 21.64 8.98 7.66
CA MET A 4 20.36 9.18 8.34
C MET A 4 19.24 9.57 7.37
N ALA A 5 19.53 10.36 6.33
CA ALA A 5 18.55 10.80 5.34
C ALA A 5 18.05 9.62 4.49
N GLN A 6 18.96 8.76 4.04
CA GLN A 6 18.62 7.56 3.29
C GLN A 6 17.87 6.53 4.15
N TYR A 7 18.16 6.44 5.45
CA TYR A 7 17.38 5.63 6.39
C TYR A 7 15.95 6.15 6.52
N GLU A 8 15.75 7.47 6.63
CA GLU A 8 14.42 8.08 6.72
C GLU A 8 13.59 7.84 5.46
N ILE A 9 14.19 8.01 4.27
CA ILE A 9 13.55 7.72 2.98
C ILE A 9 13.11 6.25 2.91
N ASN A 10 14.02 5.32 3.24
CA ASN A 10 13.71 3.90 3.26
C ASN A 10 12.60 3.57 4.26
N SER A 11 12.64 4.16 5.46
CA SER A 11 11.65 3.96 6.50
C SER A 11 10.27 4.46 6.08
N ALA A 12 10.21 5.66 5.48
CA ALA A 12 8.97 6.25 5.00
C ALA A 12 8.34 5.39 3.89
N TYR A 13 9.13 5.01 2.88
CA TYR A 13 8.63 4.21 1.77
C TYR A 13 8.17 2.81 2.21
N ASN A 14 8.94 2.12 3.07
CA ASN A 14 8.53 0.81 3.55
C ASN A 14 7.29 0.87 4.45
N LYS A 15 7.12 1.94 5.25
CA LYS A 15 5.88 2.18 6.01
C LYS A 15 4.70 2.43 5.10
N PHE A 16 4.89 3.07 3.96
CA PHE A 16 3.86 3.22 2.92
C PHE A 16 3.53 1.87 2.28
N LEU A 17 4.55 1.14 1.80
CA LEU A 17 4.39 -0.14 1.12
C LEU A 17 3.69 -1.17 2.00
N ASN A 18 3.99 -1.22 3.30
CA ASN A 18 3.28 -2.09 4.25
C ASN A 18 1.77 -1.81 4.28
N LYS A 19 1.36 -0.54 4.27
CA LYS A 19 -0.07 -0.18 4.27
C LYS A 19 -0.74 -0.55 2.96
N LEU A 20 -0.03 -0.35 1.84
CA LEU A 20 -0.51 -0.71 0.51
C LEU A 20 -0.70 -2.23 0.38
N VAL A 21 0.24 -3.04 0.86
CA VAL A 21 0.12 -4.49 0.91
C VAL A 21 -1.07 -4.92 1.76
N LEU A 22 -1.22 -4.37 2.96
CA LEU A 22 -2.34 -4.69 3.86
C LEU A 22 -3.70 -4.31 3.26
N TRP A 23 -3.78 -3.13 2.62
CA TRP A 23 -4.97 -2.72 1.87
C TRP A 23 -5.30 -3.74 0.79
N SER A 24 -4.32 -4.14 -0.03
CA SER A 24 -4.56 -5.05 -1.16
C SER A 24 -5.07 -6.43 -0.73
N TYR A 25 -4.54 -6.93 0.39
CA TYR A 25 -4.98 -8.17 1.01
C TYR A 25 -6.43 -8.08 1.50
N LEU A 26 -6.76 -7.01 2.22
CA LEU A 26 -8.10 -6.80 2.74
C LEU A 26 -9.12 -6.56 1.62
N TYR A 27 -8.75 -5.81 0.58
CA TYR A 27 -9.59 -5.59 -0.59
C TYR A 27 -9.98 -6.92 -1.24
N LYS A 28 -9.01 -7.80 -1.51
CA LYS A 28 -9.28 -9.14 -2.08
C LYS A 28 -10.19 -9.97 -1.16
N ARG A 29 -10.03 -9.88 0.15
CA ARG A 29 -10.89 -10.58 1.12
C ARG A 29 -12.31 -10.05 1.15
N VAL A 30 -12.47 -8.72 1.12
CA VAL A 30 -13.78 -8.05 1.06
C VAL A 30 -14.51 -8.47 -0.22
N GLU A 31 -13.84 -8.45 -1.37
CA GLU A 31 -14.41 -8.86 -2.66
C GLU A 31 -14.81 -10.34 -2.68
N ALA A 32 -13.96 -11.23 -2.15
CA ALA A 32 -14.29 -12.64 -2.01
C ALA A 32 -15.48 -12.87 -1.07
N GLY A 33 -15.53 -12.15 0.07
CA GLY A 33 -16.64 -12.22 1.02
C GLY A 33 -17.96 -11.78 0.38
N ARG A 34 -17.95 -10.67 -0.36
CA ARG A 34 -19.12 -10.18 -1.11
C ARG A 34 -19.62 -11.20 -2.14
N THR A 35 -18.69 -11.82 -2.86
CA THR A 35 -19.02 -12.86 -3.86
C THR A 35 -19.67 -14.09 -3.21
N GLN A 36 -19.28 -14.41 -1.98
CA GLN A 36 -19.84 -15.52 -1.20
C GLN A 36 -21.09 -15.14 -0.38
N GLY A 37 -21.58 -13.90 -0.48
CA GLY A 37 -22.77 -13.42 0.24
C GLY A 37 -22.55 -13.09 1.71
N PHE A 38 -21.28 -13.00 2.16
CA PHE A 38 -20.94 -12.60 3.53
C PHE A 38 -20.72 -11.08 3.62
N SER A 39 -21.08 -10.49 4.77
CA SER A 39 -20.77 -9.08 5.08
C SER A 39 -19.37 -8.99 5.74
N PRO A 40 -18.36 -8.39 5.09
CA PRO A 40 -16.98 -8.40 5.58
C PRO A 40 -16.68 -7.30 6.61
N GLY A 41 -17.67 -6.90 7.43
CA GLY A 41 -17.68 -5.65 8.22
C GLY A 41 -16.32 -5.16 8.76
N MET A 42 -15.66 -5.96 9.61
CA MET A 42 -14.38 -5.55 10.22
C MET A 42 -13.21 -5.48 9.23
N ASP A 43 -13.19 -6.36 8.21
CA ASP A 43 -12.16 -6.34 7.17
C ASP A 43 -12.36 -5.13 6.24
N TYR A 44 -13.62 -4.76 5.97
CA TYR A 44 -13.98 -3.57 5.20
C TYR A 44 -13.57 -2.28 5.90
N GLU A 45 -13.87 -2.12 7.19
CA GLU A 45 -13.46 -0.93 7.95
C GLU A 45 -11.93 -0.77 7.97
N LYS A 46 -11.19 -1.86 8.18
CA LYS A 46 -9.72 -1.85 8.14
C LYS A 46 -9.21 -1.51 6.73
N MET A 47 -9.84 -2.07 5.70
CA MET A 47 -9.50 -1.77 4.30
C MET A 47 -9.61 -0.28 4.02
N ILE A 48 -10.73 0.35 4.39
CA ILE A 48 -10.96 1.79 4.22
C ILE A 48 -9.90 2.60 4.99
N SER A 49 -9.60 2.24 6.25
CA SER A 49 -8.57 2.94 7.01
C SER A 49 -7.17 2.88 6.37
N PHE A 50 -6.80 1.75 5.77
CA PHE A 50 -5.54 1.67 5.02
C PHE A 50 -5.61 2.43 3.70
N GLN A 51 -6.75 2.39 3.01
CA GLN A 51 -6.98 3.13 1.75
C GLN A 51 -6.73 4.63 1.95
N GLU A 52 -7.35 5.24 2.97
CA GLU A 52 -7.17 6.67 3.29
C GLU A 52 -5.70 7.02 3.56
N ARG A 53 -4.99 6.15 4.30
CA ARG A 53 -3.57 6.35 4.61
C ARG A 53 -2.69 6.22 3.38
N VAL A 54 -3.00 5.30 2.47
CA VAL A 54 -2.29 5.13 1.20
C VAL A 54 -2.53 6.36 0.32
N GLN A 55 -3.79 6.79 0.13
CA GLN A 55 -4.13 7.99 -0.64
C GLN A 55 -3.39 9.23 -0.13
N LYS A 56 -3.34 9.41 1.20
CA LYS A 56 -2.64 10.55 1.81
C LYS A 56 -1.14 10.56 1.52
N LEU A 57 -0.49 9.40 1.53
CA LEU A 57 0.97 9.28 1.42
C LEU A 57 1.45 9.16 -0.03
N LEU A 58 0.61 8.64 -0.92
CA LEU A 58 0.96 8.29 -2.30
C LEU A 58 1.63 9.45 -3.06
N PRO A 59 1.10 10.69 -3.07
CA PRO A 59 1.71 11.79 -3.82
C PRO A 59 3.16 12.09 -3.42
N ASP A 60 3.50 11.92 -2.14
CA ASP A 60 4.86 12.16 -1.65
C ASP A 60 5.80 11.00 -1.98
N MET A 61 5.28 9.76 -1.94
CA MET A 61 6.06 8.58 -2.32
C MET A 61 6.39 8.55 -3.81
N GLU A 62 5.52 9.11 -4.66
CA GLU A 62 5.76 9.19 -6.11
C GLU A 62 6.86 10.20 -6.50
N LYS A 63 7.14 11.17 -5.63
CA LYS A 63 8.25 12.12 -5.84
C LYS A 63 9.62 11.53 -5.48
N LEU A 64 9.66 10.41 -4.78
CA LEU A 64 10.91 9.79 -4.35
C LEU A 64 11.61 9.09 -5.51
N ASP A 65 12.93 9.24 -5.56
CA ASP A 65 13.78 8.47 -6.47
C ASP A 65 13.84 7.00 -6.02
N ARG A 66 13.02 6.15 -6.64
CA ARG A 66 12.87 4.73 -6.29
C ARG A 66 14.15 3.92 -6.48
N SER A 67 15.07 4.35 -7.36
CA SER A 67 16.35 3.66 -7.56
C SER A 67 17.22 3.67 -6.31
N LYS A 68 16.96 4.62 -5.39
CA LYS A 68 17.66 4.78 -4.12
C LYS A 68 16.93 4.12 -2.95
N ILE A 69 15.76 3.53 -3.18
CA ILE A 69 14.96 2.95 -2.10
C ILE A 69 15.31 1.49 -1.91
N ARG A 70 15.64 1.13 -0.66
CA ARG A 70 15.78 -0.28 -0.28
C ARG A 70 14.46 -0.80 0.28
N SER A 71 13.73 -1.56 -0.54
CA SER A 71 12.51 -2.24 -0.11
C SER A 71 12.82 -3.39 0.86
N TYR A 72 11.98 -3.54 1.88
CA TYR A 72 11.94 -4.69 2.79
C TYR A 72 10.99 -5.80 2.30
N TYR A 73 10.33 -5.55 1.17
CA TYR A 73 9.40 -6.48 0.52
C TYR A 73 9.95 -6.85 -0.86
N PRO A 74 11.04 -7.65 -0.95
CA PRO A 74 11.74 -7.90 -2.21
C PRO A 74 10.90 -8.69 -3.23
N LEU A 75 9.81 -9.33 -2.80
CA LEU A 75 8.90 -10.10 -3.66
C LEU A 75 7.65 -9.32 -4.08
N VAL A 76 7.50 -8.07 -3.61
CA VAL A 76 6.36 -7.22 -3.98
C VAL A 76 6.79 -6.35 -5.15
N ASP A 77 6.10 -6.51 -6.28
CA ASP A 77 6.12 -5.53 -7.36
C ASP A 77 5.30 -4.31 -6.90
N ASP A 78 5.99 -3.35 -6.31
CA ASP A 78 5.38 -2.16 -5.74
C ASP A 78 4.81 -1.22 -6.81
N ILE A 79 5.40 -1.20 -8.01
CA ILE A 79 4.89 -0.45 -9.17
C ILE A 79 3.52 -1.01 -9.58
N ALA A 80 3.44 -2.32 -9.81
CA ALA A 80 2.19 -2.96 -10.18
C ALA A 80 1.13 -2.81 -9.09
N LEU A 81 1.54 -2.88 -7.81
CA LEU A 81 0.63 -2.74 -6.69
C LEU A 81 0.10 -1.30 -6.52
N ILE A 82 0.94 -0.29 -6.75
CA ILE A 82 0.52 1.12 -6.78
C ILE A 82 -0.46 1.36 -7.93
N GLN A 83 -0.18 0.83 -9.12
CA GLN A 83 -1.08 0.98 -10.25
C GLN A 83 -2.43 0.31 -9.97
N TYR A 84 -2.42 -0.92 -9.46
CA TYR A 84 -3.62 -1.62 -9.03
C TYR A 84 -4.44 -0.82 -8.01
N PHE A 85 -3.77 -0.16 -7.05
CA PHE A 85 -4.45 0.73 -6.10
C PHE A 85 -5.14 1.89 -6.79
N LYS A 86 -4.44 2.61 -7.67
CA LYS A 86 -4.98 3.74 -8.42
C LYS A 86 -6.19 3.32 -9.27
N ASP A 87 -6.07 2.24 -10.02
CA ASP A 87 -7.15 1.74 -10.88
C ASP A 87 -8.40 1.33 -10.08
N THR A 88 -8.21 0.90 -8.84
CA THR A 88 -9.30 0.42 -7.97
C THR A 88 -9.99 1.56 -7.20
N VAL A 89 -9.25 2.61 -6.84
CA VAL A 89 -9.69 3.63 -5.88
C VAL A 89 -9.86 5.01 -6.51
N GLU A 90 -9.06 5.34 -7.52
CA GLU A 90 -9.07 6.63 -8.22
C GLU A 90 -9.74 6.56 -9.61
N GLY A 91 -9.97 5.34 -10.13
CA GLY A 91 -10.75 5.08 -11.36
C GLY A 91 -12.25 5.11 -11.14
#